data_AF-A0A819EM32-F1
#
_entry.id   AF-A0A819EM32-F1
#
_cell.length_a   1.000
_cell.length_b   1.000
_cell.length_c   1.000
_cell.angle_alpha   90.00
_cell.angle_beta   90.00
_cell.angle_gamma   90.00
#
_symmetry.space_group_name_H-M   'P 1'
#
loop_
_entity.id
_entity.type
_entity.pdbx_description
1 polymer ?
#
loop_
_entity_poly.entity_id
_entity_poly.type
_entity_poly.pdbx_seq_one_letter_code
_entity_poly.pdbx_strand_id
1 'polypeptide(L)'
;SRDHEVGGKYATNNIVRNYVSGSLIDVKILLTANHVGFMELRLCPILDSSSEVTQECLDKNLLHREAHLPDSLSWSHCVLQWRYQAGNHWGTDIETGKSCLGCGHQEEFHNCADISIAPKDNNLLLPLPTTTTTHEPLFVFSIF
;
A
#
# COMPACT_ATOMS: atom_id res chain seq x y z
N SER A 1 -11.66 0.55 -18.49
CA SER A 1 -10.86 0.37 -17.25
C SER A 1 -9.40 0.36 -17.64
N ARG A 2 -8.50 0.90 -16.80
CA ARG A 2 -7.07 0.60 -16.92
C ARG A 2 -6.84 -0.86 -16.51
N ASP A 3 -5.77 -1.47 -16.98
CA ASP A 3 -5.53 -2.90 -16.80
C ASP A 3 -5.46 -3.34 -15.32
N HIS A 4 -5.11 -2.43 -14.41
CA HIS A 4 -4.89 -2.68 -12.97
C HIS A 4 -5.99 -2.11 -12.07
N GLU A 5 -7.07 -1.57 -12.64
CA GLU A 5 -8.24 -1.04 -11.91
C GLU A 5 -9.44 -1.98 -12.09
N VAL A 6 -10.53 -1.77 -11.33
CA VAL A 6 -11.74 -2.60 -11.38
C VAL A 6 -12.23 -2.77 -12.83
N GLY A 7 -12.44 -4.03 -13.24
CA GLY A 7 -12.79 -4.39 -14.62
C GLY A 7 -11.61 -4.40 -15.60
N GLY A 8 -10.38 -4.17 -15.12
CA GLY A 8 -9.12 -4.36 -15.84
C GLY A 8 -8.61 -5.80 -15.77
N LYS A 9 -7.67 -6.17 -16.65
CA LYS A 9 -7.15 -7.53 -16.80
C LYS A 9 -6.59 -8.14 -15.50
N TYR A 10 -6.02 -7.33 -14.62
CA TYR A 10 -5.31 -7.78 -13.42
C TYR A 10 -6.11 -7.57 -12.12
N ALA A 11 -7.22 -6.82 -12.16
CA ALA A 11 -8.12 -6.62 -11.02
C ALA A 11 -9.11 -7.79 -10.92
N THR A 12 -8.65 -8.90 -10.36
CA THR A 12 -9.39 -10.17 -10.34
C THR A 12 -10.29 -10.35 -9.12
N ASN A 13 -10.35 -9.37 -8.21
CA ASN A 13 -11.09 -9.45 -6.93
C ASN A 13 -10.65 -10.63 -6.05
N ASN A 14 -9.40 -11.08 -6.21
CA ASN A 14 -8.87 -12.21 -5.48
C ASN A 14 -8.06 -11.72 -4.28
N ILE A 15 -8.54 -12.05 -3.09
CA ILE A 15 -7.83 -11.75 -1.84
C ILE A 15 -6.53 -12.57 -1.81
N VAL A 16 -5.40 -11.89 -1.95
CA VAL A 16 -4.07 -12.50 -2.01
C VAL A 16 -3.45 -12.69 -0.62
N ARG A 17 -3.99 -12.04 0.43
CA ARG A 17 -3.60 -12.29 1.82
C ARG A 17 -4.65 -11.84 2.84
N ASN A 18 -4.63 -12.50 4.00
CA ASN A 18 -5.41 -12.12 5.18
C ASN A 18 -4.45 -11.66 6.29
N TYR A 19 -4.74 -10.53 6.92
CA TYR A 19 -4.00 -9.97 8.06
C TYR A 19 -4.91 -9.86 9.29
N VAL A 20 -4.30 -9.61 10.45
CA VAL A 20 -5.03 -9.32 11.70
C VAL A 20 -4.84 -7.86 12.05
N SER A 21 -5.90 -7.20 12.52
CA SER A 21 -5.82 -5.82 12.98
C SER A 21 -4.78 -5.67 14.09
N GLY A 22 -4.05 -4.54 14.09
CA GLY A 22 -2.95 -4.34 15.04
C GLY A 22 -1.67 -5.13 14.76
N SER A 23 -1.59 -5.86 13.64
CA SER A 23 -0.34 -6.54 13.25
C SER A 23 0.56 -5.65 12.40
N LEU A 24 1.87 -5.91 12.45
CA LEU A 24 2.83 -5.41 11.47
C LEU A 24 2.71 -6.23 10.19
N ILE A 25 2.59 -5.57 9.05
CA ILE A 25 2.61 -6.27 7.75
C ILE A 25 4.02 -6.25 7.16
N ASP A 26 4.45 -7.42 6.67
CA ASP A 26 5.72 -7.55 5.96
C ASP A 26 5.50 -7.36 4.46
N VAL A 27 6.05 -6.27 3.92
CA VAL A 27 5.96 -5.87 2.51
C VAL A 27 7.37 -5.74 1.96
N LYS A 28 7.70 -6.52 0.92
CA LYS A 28 8.96 -6.37 0.19
C LYS A 28 8.75 -5.49 -1.02
N ILE A 29 9.70 -4.57 -1.19
CA ILE A 29 9.76 -3.69 -2.34
C ILE A 29 11.04 -4.05 -3.09
N LEU A 30 10.89 -4.43 -4.35
CA LEU A 30 11.99 -4.71 -5.26
C LEU A 30 12.11 -3.56 -6.26
N LEU A 31 13.20 -2.80 -6.17
CA LEU A 31 13.51 -1.74 -7.11
C LEU A 31 14.56 -2.23 -8.11
N THR A 32 14.27 -2.14 -9.40
CA THR A 32 15.31 -2.30 -10.45
C THR A 32 16.17 -1.04 -10.55
N ALA A 33 15.59 0.12 -10.29
CA ALA A 33 16.27 1.41 -10.20
C ALA A 33 15.73 2.23 -9.02
N ASN A 34 16.64 2.81 -8.23
CA ASN A 34 16.27 3.68 -7.11
C ASN A 34 16.35 5.15 -7.58
N HIS A 35 15.19 5.78 -7.73
CA HIS A 35 15.04 7.16 -8.21
C HIS A 35 15.00 8.20 -7.07
N VAL A 36 15.47 7.84 -5.86
CA VAL A 36 15.41 8.68 -4.64
C VAL A 36 13.95 9.04 -4.30
N GLY A 37 13.68 9.84 -3.26
CA GLY A 37 12.32 10.24 -2.89
C GLY A 37 11.76 9.41 -1.73
N PHE A 38 10.45 9.15 -1.75
CA PHE A 38 9.76 8.54 -0.62
C PHE A 38 8.64 7.57 -1.04
N MET A 39 8.41 6.59 -0.17
CA MET A 39 7.46 5.51 -0.39
C MET A 39 6.41 5.50 0.71
N GLU A 40 5.21 5.11 0.32
CA GLU A 40 4.04 5.13 1.19
C GLU A 40 3.19 3.89 0.95
N LEU A 41 2.54 3.43 2.02
CA LEU A 41 1.51 2.39 1.98
C LEU A 41 0.17 3.00 2.39
N ARG A 42 -0.86 2.75 1.58
CA ARG A 42 -2.22 3.23 1.79
C ARG A 42 -3.19 2.06 1.75
N LEU A 43 -4.29 2.17 2.47
CA LEU A 43 -5.37 1.19 2.44
C LEU A 43 -6.68 1.81 1.95
N CYS A 44 -7.56 1.02 1.35
CA CYS A 44 -8.94 1.45 1.14
C CYS A 44 -9.89 0.24 1.17
N PRO A 45 -11.00 0.28 1.92
CA PRO A 45 -12.00 -0.79 1.89
C PRO A 45 -12.72 -0.84 0.54
N ILE A 46 -12.93 -2.07 0.04
CA ILE A 46 -13.82 -2.32 -1.10
C ILE A 46 -15.20 -2.65 -0.53
N LEU A 47 -16.14 -1.71 -0.68
CA LEU A 47 -17.51 -1.87 -0.18
C LEU A 47 -18.41 -2.64 -1.16
N ASP A 48 -18.12 -2.50 -2.46
CA ASP A 48 -18.79 -3.20 -3.55
C ASP A 48 -17.72 -3.60 -4.56
N SER A 49 -17.70 -4.87 -4.95
CA SER A 49 -16.75 -5.45 -5.93
C SER A 49 -16.81 -4.81 -7.32
N SER A 50 -17.85 -4.01 -7.60
CA SER A 50 -18.01 -3.24 -8.83
C SER A 50 -17.60 -1.77 -8.69
N SER A 51 -17.36 -1.30 -7.46
CA SER A 51 -16.96 0.09 -7.18
C SER A 51 -15.45 0.26 -7.25
N GLU A 52 -15.02 1.31 -7.94
CA GLU A 52 -13.61 1.68 -8.05
C GLU A 52 -13.09 2.29 -6.74
N VAL A 53 -11.92 1.84 -6.30
CA VAL A 53 -11.19 2.46 -5.19
C VAL A 53 -10.64 3.81 -5.64
N THR A 54 -10.96 4.87 -4.91
CA THR A 54 -10.55 6.23 -5.26
C THR A 54 -9.25 6.62 -4.58
N GLN A 55 -8.48 7.51 -5.21
CA GLN A 55 -7.28 8.10 -4.58
C GLN A 55 -7.63 8.85 -3.29
N GLU A 56 -8.81 9.49 -3.23
CA GLU A 56 -9.30 10.16 -2.01
C GLU A 56 -9.45 9.18 -0.84
N CYS A 57 -9.93 7.95 -1.09
CA CYS A 57 -10.02 6.93 -0.05
C CYS A 57 -8.63 6.49 0.43
N LEU A 58 -7.72 6.26 -0.50
CA LEU A 58 -6.36 5.81 -0.21
C LEU A 58 -5.59 6.87 0.58
N ASP A 59 -5.69 8.15 0.23
CA ASP A 59 -4.99 9.25 0.89
C ASP A 59 -5.48 9.48 2.33
N LYS A 60 -6.75 9.17 2.62
CA LYS A 60 -7.29 9.23 3.99
C LYS A 60 -6.76 8.13 4.91
N ASN A 61 -6.18 7.07 4.35
CA ASN A 61 -5.84 5.83 5.07
C ASN A 61 -4.36 5.47 4.86
N LEU A 62 -3.47 6.45 5.09
CA LEU A 62 -2.03 6.25 5.07
C LEU A 62 -1.56 5.44 6.27
N LEU A 63 -0.84 4.34 6.02
CA LEU A 63 -0.20 3.55 7.07
C LEU A 63 1.04 4.28 7.61
N HIS A 64 1.05 4.53 8.92
CA HIS A 64 2.13 5.18 9.63
C HIS A 64 2.95 4.14 10.41
N ARG A 65 4.29 4.32 10.47
CA ARG A 65 5.29 3.42 11.12
C ARG A 65 5.30 2.00 10.56
N GLU A 66 6.40 1.59 9.93
CA GLU A 66 6.74 0.19 9.57
C GLU A 66 5.55 -0.69 9.13
N ALA A 67 4.58 -0.09 8.42
CA ALA A 67 3.34 -0.74 8.02
C ALA A 67 2.53 -1.41 9.17
N HIS A 68 2.36 -0.74 10.31
CA HIS A 68 1.48 -1.23 11.38
C HIS A 68 0.00 -0.98 11.05
N LEU A 69 -0.82 -2.04 11.05
CA LEU A 69 -2.26 -1.90 10.85
C LEU A 69 -2.93 -1.31 12.10
N PRO A 70 -3.85 -0.34 11.98
CA PRO A 70 -4.64 0.11 13.11
C PRO A 70 -5.44 -1.03 13.78
N ASP A 71 -5.55 -0.99 15.11
CA ASP A 71 -6.21 -2.04 15.91
C ASP A 71 -7.72 -2.17 15.62
N SER A 72 -8.36 -1.07 15.25
CA SER A 72 -9.80 -0.98 15.01
C SER A 72 -10.24 -1.39 13.60
N LEU A 73 -9.30 -1.77 12.73
CA LEU A 73 -9.63 -2.15 11.35
C LEU A 73 -10.21 -3.56 11.27
N SER A 74 -11.27 -3.71 10.48
CA SER A 74 -11.83 -5.00 10.13
C SER A 74 -12.51 -4.89 8.76
N TRP A 75 -11.84 -5.36 7.71
CA TRP A 75 -12.30 -5.27 6.33
C TRP A 75 -12.19 -6.63 5.66
N SER A 76 -13.32 -7.16 5.20
CA SER A 76 -13.36 -8.43 4.47
C SER A 76 -12.66 -8.35 3.11
N HIS A 77 -12.60 -7.15 2.51
CA HIS A 77 -11.92 -6.88 1.26
C HIS A 77 -11.45 -5.42 1.22
N CYS A 78 -10.17 -5.20 0.97
CA CYS A 78 -9.56 -3.87 0.86
C CYS A 78 -8.33 -3.89 -0.05
N VAL A 79 -8.02 -2.75 -0.66
CA VAL A 79 -6.82 -2.56 -1.47
C VAL A 79 -5.71 -2.03 -0.60
N LEU A 80 -4.53 -2.67 -0.65
CA LEU A 80 -3.26 -2.12 -0.21
C LEU A 80 -2.56 -1.51 -1.43
N GLN A 81 -2.36 -0.19 -1.42
CA GLN A 81 -1.58 0.52 -2.42
C GLN A 81 -0.20 0.83 -1.88
N TRP A 82 0.83 0.44 -2.62
CA TRP A 82 2.16 1.04 -2.52
C TRP A 82 2.29 2.16 -3.54
N ARG A 83 2.69 3.34 -3.07
CA ARG A 83 3.04 4.48 -3.91
C ARG A 83 4.50 4.83 -3.68
N TYR A 84 5.24 5.04 -4.76
CA TYR A 84 6.58 5.59 -4.73
C TYR A 84 6.64 6.86 -5.56
N GLN A 85 6.93 7.98 -4.90
CA GLN A 85 7.19 9.26 -5.55
C GLN A 85 8.70 9.45 -5.66
N ALA A 86 9.20 9.48 -6.90
CA ALA A 86 10.61 9.70 -7.19
C ALA A 86 11.06 11.12 -6.78
N GLY A 87 12.37 11.34 -6.70
CA GLY A 87 12.92 12.64 -6.30
C GLY A 87 14.21 13.01 -7.04
N ASN A 88 14.50 12.36 -8.16
CA ASN A 88 15.74 12.52 -8.92
C ASN A 88 15.66 13.57 -10.04
N HIS A 89 14.48 14.15 -10.30
CA HIS A 89 14.32 15.17 -11.32
C HIS A 89 14.35 16.58 -10.71
N TRP A 90 14.99 17.51 -11.42
CA TRP A 90 14.91 18.93 -11.09
C TRP A 90 13.54 19.47 -11.46
N GLY A 91 12.95 20.26 -10.57
CA GLY A 91 11.74 21.02 -10.86
C GLY A 91 11.65 22.26 -9.99
N THR A 92 10.50 22.93 -10.06
CA THR A 92 10.27 24.19 -9.37
C THR A 92 9.36 23.96 -8.19
N ASP A 93 9.81 24.38 -7.01
CA ASP A 93 8.99 24.38 -5.80
C ASP A 93 7.84 25.39 -5.95
N ILE A 94 6.62 24.97 -5.68
CA ILE A 94 5.43 25.78 -5.97
C ILE A 94 5.23 26.91 -4.96
N GLU A 95 5.74 26.76 -3.74
CA GLU A 95 5.59 27.77 -2.69
C GLU A 95 6.64 28.88 -2.81
N THR A 96 7.89 28.50 -3.05
CA THR A 96 9.04 29.41 -3.09
C THR A 96 9.41 29.85 -4.49
N GLY A 97 8.94 29.15 -5.54
CA GLY A 97 9.30 29.40 -6.93
C GLY A 97 10.75 29.05 -7.28
N LYS A 98 11.49 28.42 -6.37
CA LYS A 98 12.91 28.08 -6.57
C LYS A 98 13.06 26.72 -7.24
N SER A 99 14.07 26.59 -8.10
CA SER A 99 14.44 25.30 -8.67
C SER A 99 15.20 24.46 -7.65
N CYS A 100 14.78 23.21 -7.47
CA CYS A 100 15.41 22.23 -6.60
C CYS A 100 15.24 20.80 -7.11
N LEU A 101 16.12 19.92 -6.67
CA LEU A 101 16.04 18.48 -6.93
C LEU A 101 14.86 17.89 -6.14
N GLY A 102 14.01 17.11 -6.81
CA GLY A 102 12.81 16.49 -6.23
C GLY A 102 11.58 17.42 -6.14
N CYS A 103 11.71 18.68 -6.55
CA CYS A 103 10.63 19.65 -6.52
C CYS A 103 9.75 19.56 -7.78
N GLY A 104 8.51 20.03 -7.69
CA GLY A 104 7.57 20.00 -8.81
C GLY A 104 7.11 18.58 -9.17
N HIS A 105 6.75 18.38 -10.44
CA HIS A 105 6.28 17.08 -10.92
C HIS A 105 7.41 16.04 -10.88
N GLN A 106 7.15 14.91 -10.24
CA GLN A 106 8.06 13.77 -10.16
C GLN A 106 7.39 12.54 -10.76
N GLU A 107 8.19 11.57 -11.18
CA GLU A 107 7.68 10.26 -11.59
C GLU A 107 7.02 9.57 -10.39
N GLU A 108 5.90 8.90 -10.63
CA GLU A 108 5.18 8.15 -9.61
C GLU A 108 4.91 6.72 -10.05
N PHE A 109 5.13 5.79 -9.13
CA PHE A 109 4.83 4.38 -9.32
C PHE A 109 3.78 3.94 -8.32
N HIS A 110 2.82 3.16 -8.79
CA HIS A 110 1.69 2.70 -8.01
C HIS A 110 1.49 1.21 -8.23
N ASN A 111 1.41 0.44 -7.15
CA ASN A 111 1.00 -0.96 -7.20
C ASN A 111 -0.09 -1.22 -6.15
N CYS A 112 -1.05 -2.07 -6.50
CA CYS A 112 -2.20 -2.38 -5.66
C CYS A 112 -2.29 -3.89 -5.42
N ALA A 113 -2.82 -4.28 -4.26
CA ALA A 113 -3.10 -5.66 -3.91
C ALA A 113 -4.41 -5.79 -3.11
N ASP A 114 -5.24 -6.77 -3.47
CA ASP A 114 -6.48 -7.08 -2.77
C ASP A 114 -6.21 -7.95 -1.53
N ILE A 115 -6.49 -7.45 -0.34
CA ILE A 115 -6.24 -8.13 0.95
C ILE A 115 -7.49 -8.11 1.83
N SER A 116 -7.48 -8.91 2.90
CA SER A 116 -8.45 -8.82 3.99
C SER A 116 -7.75 -8.55 5.33
N ILE A 117 -8.48 -7.93 6.25
CA ILE A 117 -8.03 -7.62 7.61
C ILE A 117 -9.11 -8.10 8.57
N ALA A 118 -8.82 -9.14 9.35
CA ALA A 118 -9.70 -9.65 10.38
C ALA A 118 -9.49 -8.89 11.71
N PRO A 119 -10.52 -8.71 12.55
CA PRO A 119 -10.36 -8.11 13.85
C PRO A 119 -9.49 -9.01 14.74
N LYS A 120 -8.65 -8.39 15.58
CA LYS A 120 -7.94 -9.09 16.63
C LYS A 120 -8.93 -9.71 17.62
N ASP A 121 -8.94 -11.03 17.72
CA ASP A 121 -9.77 -11.72 18.70
C ASP A 121 -9.13 -11.60 20.09
N ASN A 122 -9.77 -10.85 20.99
CA ASN A 122 -9.32 -10.65 22.37
C ASN A 122 -9.64 -11.85 23.29
N ASN A 123 -10.48 -12.80 22.87
CA ASN A 123 -10.82 -14.00 23.62
C ASN A 123 -9.94 -15.20 23.27
N LEU A 124 -9.17 -15.08 22.19
CA LEU A 124 -8.12 -16.03 21.88
C LEU A 124 -6.82 -15.53 22.50
N LEU A 125 -6.36 -16.22 23.56
CA LEU A 125 -4.95 -16.27 23.94
C LEU A 125 -4.17 -17.02 22.83
N LEU A 126 -4.27 -16.57 21.59
CA LEU A 126 -3.32 -16.95 20.57
C LEU A 126 -1.99 -16.34 21.02
N PRO A 127 -0.91 -17.13 21.14
CA PRO A 127 0.40 -16.53 21.32
C PRO A 127 0.53 -15.48 20.23
N LEU A 128 0.86 -14.24 20.64
CA LEU A 128 1.24 -13.16 19.72
C LEU A 128 2.05 -13.82 18.61
N PRO A 129 1.64 -13.75 17.32
CA PRO A 129 2.36 -14.43 16.26
C PRO A 129 3.80 -13.95 16.38
N THR A 130 4.64 -14.85 16.86
CA THR A 130 6.02 -14.52 17.18
C THR A 130 6.63 -14.33 15.81
N THR A 131 6.99 -13.08 15.51
CA THR A 131 7.60 -12.66 14.26
C THR A 131 8.96 -13.35 14.13
N THR A 132 8.94 -14.61 13.73
CA THR A 132 10.09 -15.40 13.32
C THR A 132 9.58 -16.59 12.50
N THR A 133 8.94 -16.30 11.38
CA THR A 133 8.87 -17.27 10.28
C THR A 133 9.62 -16.65 9.12
N THR A 134 10.76 -17.26 8.79
CA THR A 134 11.53 -17.05 7.55
C THR A 134 10.70 -17.50 6.35
N HIS A 135 9.58 -16.85 6.10
CA HIS A 135 8.83 -16.98 4.87
C HIS A 135 9.29 -15.85 3.96
N GLU A 136 9.57 -16.16 2.69
CA GLU A 136 9.73 -15.11 1.70
C GLU A 136 8.56 -14.12 1.81
N PRO A 137 8.83 -12.80 1.75
CA PRO A 137 7.76 -11.83 1.74
C PRO A 137 6.93 -12.05 0.48
N LEU A 138 5.69 -12.53 0.66
CA LEU A 138 4.82 -12.90 -0.45
C LEU A 138 4.30 -11.69 -1.23
N PHE A 139 4.41 -10.48 -0.68
CA PHE A 139 4.20 -9.24 -1.43
C PHE A 139 5.55 -8.67 -1.84
N VAL A 140 5.84 -8.82 -3.12
CA VAL A 140 6.96 -8.15 -3.78
C VAL A 140 6.39 -7.14 -4.75
N PHE A 141 6.22 -5.90 -4.30
CA PHE A 141 5.97 -4.81 -5.23
C PHE A 141 7.24 -4.54 -6.00
N SER A 142 7.14 -4.60 -7.33
CA SER A 142 8.29 -4.48 -8.21
C SER A 142 8.03 -3.40 -9.24
N ILE A 143 8.98 -2.48 -9.36
CA ILE A 143 9.05 -1.56 -10.49
C ILE A 143 10.05 -2.18 -11.46
N PHE A 144 9.62 -2.41 -12.70
CA PHE A 144 10.47 -2.90 -13.79
C PHE A 144 10.78 -1.77 -14.76
#